data_AF-A0A2U1AUT8-F1
#
_entry.id   AF-A0A2U1AUT8-F1
#
_cell.length_a   1.000
_cell.length_b   1.000
_cell.length_c   1.000
_cell.angle_alpha   90.00
_cell.angle_beta   90.00
_cell.angle_gamma   90.00
#
_symmetry.space_group_name_H-M   'P 1'
#
loop_
_entity.id
_entity.type
_entity.pdbx_description
1 polymer ?
#
loop_
_entity_poly.entity_id
_entity_poly.type
_entity_poly.pdbx_seq_one_letter_code
_entity_poly.pdbx_strand_id
1 'polypeptide(L)'
;MSILRSFLLGIVTLVAILGIISISLPRQIHIQRDIIINASPEATYEQLIDLRNWPNWLPGDHNRTSKMLSYAGPSVGSSLHWTSERRSMGQSTVTIVSAEPPKKLVTDLEFEKEDKAHSTFTLEETEEGTKLTWHLEKYMGDNPIRKFSGLLIDSTVGEEFEDGLANIKKEVESKNVLTDN
;
A
#
# COMPACT_ATOMS: atom_id res chain seq x y z
N MET A 1 16.69 45.71 18.59
CA MET A 1 15.72 45.64 17.46
C MET A 1 16.31 45.02 16.19
N SER A 2 17.62 45.14 15.92
CA SER A 2 18.29 44.53 14.74
C SER A 2 18.28 43.00 14.74
N ILE A 3 18.55 42.37 15.89
CA ILE A 3 18.62 40.90 16.03
C ILE A 3 17.28 40.22 15.73
N LEU A 4 16.17 40.78 16.24
CA LEU A 4 14.82 40.27 15.96
C LEU A 4 14.46 40.41 14.47
N ARG A 5 14.85 41.53 13.83
CA ARG A 5 14.63 41.73 12.39
C ARG A 5 15.44 40.76 11.54
N SER A 6 16.71 40.54 11.86
CA SER A 6 17.56 39.56 11.16
C SER A 6 17.06 38.13 11.35
N PHE A 7 16.59 37.79 12.56
CA PHE A 7 16.00 36.49 12.85
C PHE A 7 14.70 36.26 12.06
N LEU A 8 13.80 37.24 12.03
CA LEU A 8 12.58 37.19 11.22
C LEU A 8 12.89 37.09 9.73
N LEU A 9 13.89 37.84 9.23
CA LEU A 9 14.31 37.77 7.83
C LEU A 9 14.87 36.37 7.49
N GLY A 10 15.61 35.77 8.41
CA GLY A 10 16.09 34.39 8.28
C GLY A 10 14.94 33.39 8.18
N ILE A 11 13.92 33.50 9.04
CA ILE A 11 12.73 32.64 8.99
C ILE A 11 11.97 32.82 7.67
N VAL A 12 11.74 34.06 7.24
CA VAL A 12 11.04 34.34 5.96
C VAL A 12 11.81 33.75 4.79
N THR A 13 13.14 33.89 4.77
CA THR A 13 14.00 33.31 3.73
C THR A 13 13.93 31.79 3.73
N LEU A 14 13.99 31.16 4.91
CA LEU A 14 13.85 29.71 5.04
C LEU A 14 12.50 29.21 4.54
N VAL A 15 11.41 29.88 4.93
CA VAL A 15 10.05 29.53 4.47
C VAL A 15 9.92 29.70 2.96
N ALA A 16 10.49 30.75 2.38
CA ALA A 16 10.49 30.95 0.93
C ALA A 16 11.25 29.82 0.20
N ILE A 17 12.41 29.42 0.70
CA ILE A 17 13.19 28.30 0.14
C ILE A 17 12.40 26.99 0.22
N LEU A 18 11.82 26.67 1.38
CA LEU A 18 11.00 25.45 1.55
C LEU A 18 9.77 25.46 0.63
N GLY A 19 9.15 26.63 0.42
CA GLY A 19 8.06 26.80 -0.54
C GLY A 19 8.48 26.49 -1.97
N ILE A 20 9.63 27.01 -2.41
CA ILE A 20 10.17 26.74 -3.75
C ILE A 20 10.49 25.25 -3.94
N ILE A 21 11.12 24.61 -2.97
CA ILE A 21 11.41 23.16 -3.02
C ILE A 21 10.11 22.36 -3.13
N SER A 22 9.09 22.72 -2.35
CA SER A 22 7.79 22.03 -2.37
C SER A 22 7.08 22.08 -3.73
N ILE A 23 7.28 23.15 -4.50
CA ILE A 23 6.73 23.26 -5.86
C ILE A 23 7.36 22.21 -6.78
N SER A 24 8.65 21.94 -6.60
CA SER A 24 9.40 20.93 -7.38
C SER A 24 9.16 19.49 -6.93
N LEU A 25 8.55 19.27 -5.76
CA LEU A 25 8.27 17.91 -5.26
C LEU A 25 7.09 17.27 -6.01
N PRO A 26 7.17 15.95 -6.28
CA PRO A 26 6.13 15.23 -7.00
C PRO A 26 4.82 15.25 -6.23
N ARG A 27 3.72 15.33 -6.98
CA ARG A 27 2.34 15.31 -6.43
C ARG A 27 1.81 13.89 -6.26
N GLN A 28 2.50 12.90 -6.81
CA GLN A 28 2.17 11.49 -6.73
C GLN A 28 3.39 10.74 -6.21
N ILE A 29 3.12 9.78 -5.33
CA ILE A 29 4.12 8.82 -4.89
C ILE A 29 3.80 7.47 -5.53
N HIS A 30 4.87 6.74 -5.85
CA HIS A 30 4.83 5.40 -6.39
C HIS A 30 5.73 4.54 -5.52
N ILE A 31 5.19 3.47 -4.94
CA ILE A 31 5.95 2.46 -4.20
C ILE A 31 5.76 1.15 -4.94
N GLN A 32 6.86 0.49 -5.27
CA GLN A 32 6.82 -0.84 -5.91
C GLN A 32 7.76 -1.77 -5.16
N ARG A 33 7.27 -2.98 -4.84
CA ARG A 33 8.06 -4.09 -4.31
C ARG A 33 7.65 -5.37 -5.02
N ASP A 34 8.56 -6.33 -5.10
CA ASP A 34 8.30 -7.63 -5.70
C ASP A 34 9.00 -8.77 -4.96
N ILE A 35 8.47 -9.98 -5.13
CA ILE A 35 9.02 -11.20 -4.57
C ILE A 35 8.74 -12.39 -5.51
N ILE A 36 9.61 -13.40 -5.48
CA ILE A 36 9.36 -14.70 -6.10
C ILE A 36 8.68 -15.62 -5.07
N ILE A 37 7.55 -16.19 -5.43
CA ILE A 37 6.78 -17.17 -4.65
C ILE A 37 6.88 -18.51 -5.37
N ASN A 38 7.33 -19.55 -4.68
CA ASN A 38 7.44 -20.91 -5.21
C ASN A 38 6.07 -21.59 -5.22
N ALA A 39 5.17 -21.06 -6.05
CA ALA A 39 3.82 -21.54 -6.28
C ALA A 39 3.32 -21.05 -7.65
N SER A 40 2.23 -21.64 -8.14
CA SER A 40 1.63 -21.22 -9.41
C SER A 40 0.96 -19.84 -9.30
N PRO A 41 0.84 -19.10 -10.42
CA PRO A 41 0.15 -17.81 -10.42
C PRO A 41 -1.28 -17.90 -9.89
N GLU A 42 -1.98 -19.01 -10.13
CA GLU A 42 -3.34 -19.25 -9.63
C GLU A 42 -3.37 -19.33 -8.10
N ALA A 43 -2.49 -20.10 -7.49
CA ALA A 43 -2.43 -20.26 -6.03
C ALA A 43 -2.10 -18.92 -5.34
N THR A 44 -1.19 -18.13 -5.90
CA THR A 44 -0.89 -16.79 -5.43
C THR A 44 -2.08 -15.85 -5.64
N TYR A 45 -2.72 -15.90 -6.81
CA TYR A 45 -3.85 -15.03 -7.14
C TYR A 45 -5.05 -15.26 -6.22
N GLU A 46 -5.33 -16.51 -5.80
CA GLU A 46 -6.38 -16.82 -4.84
C GLU A 46 -6.23 -16.10 -3.49
N GLN A 47 -5.00 -15.88 -3.03
CA GLN A 47 -4.76 -15.09 -1.81
C GLN A 47 -5.05 -13.59 -2.00
N LEU A 48 -5.00 -13.09 -3.24
CA LEU A 48 -5.23 -11.69 -3.58
C LEU A 48 -6.70 -11.39 -3.87
N ILE A 49 -7.37 -12.22 -4.68
CA ILE A 49 -8.75 -11.93 -5.10
C ILE A 49 -9.76 -12.14 -3.96
N ASP A 50 -9.48 -13.03 -3.02
CA ASP A 50 -10.30 -13.19 -1.83
C ASP A 50 -9.80 -12.29 -0.70
N LEU A 51 -10.45 -11.13 -0.55
CA LEU A 51 -10.12 -10.15 0.49
C LEU A 51 -10.18 -10.72 1.92
N ARG A 52 -10.86 -11.85 2.15
CA ARG A 52 -10.87 -12.52 3.47
C ARG A 52 -9.50 -13.07 3.86
N ASN A 53 -8.62 -13.31 2.89
CA ASN A 53 -7.26 -13.79 3.12
C ASN A 53 -6.28 -12.67 3.49
N TRP A 54 -6.61 -11.41 3.16
CA TRP A 54 -5.72 -10.26 3.36
C TRP A 54 -5.26 -10.05 4.81
N PRO A 55 -6.10 -10.26 5.84
CA PRO A 55 -5.64 -10.19 7.23
C PRO A 55 -4.54 -11.19 7.61
N ASN A 56 -4.36 -12.29 6.85
CA ASN A 56 -3.36 -13.31 7.15
C ASN A 56 -1.95 -12.88 6.71
N TRP A 57 -1.84 -11.98 5.74
CA TRP A 57 -0.55 -11.59 5.16
C TRP A 57 -0.25 -10.09 5.20
N LEU A 58 -1.26 -9.22 5.31
CA LEU A 58 -1.00 -7.79 5.43
C LEU A 58 -0.24 -7.46 6.73
N PRO A 59 0.80 -6.62 6.65
CA PRO A 59 1.53 -6.18 7.83
C PRO A 59 0.72 -5.23 8.68
N GLY A 60 0.94 -5.29 10.00
CA GLY A 60 0.38 -4.37 10.98
C GLY A 60 -0.47 -5.05 12.05
N ASP A 61 -1.01 -4.23 12.95
CA ASP A 61 -1.45 -4.66 14.28
C ASP A 61 -2.32 -5.93 14.30
N HIS A 62 -1.88 -6.90 15.09
CA HIS A 62 -2.63 -8.10 15.47
C HIS A 62 -3.99 -7.79 16.15
N ASN A 63 -4.25 -6.52 16.47
CA ASN A 63 -5.50 -5.99 17.03
C ASN A 63 -6.43 -5.32 16.00
N ARG A 64 -6.20 -5.47 14.69
CA ARG A 64 -7.14 -4.97 13.67
C ARG A 64 -8.49 -5.68 13.80
N THR A 65 -9.54 -4.92 14.05
CA THR A 65 -10.92 -5.44 13.86
C THR A 65 -11.30 -5.22 12.40
N SER A 66 -11.20 -6.29 11.60
CA SER A 66 -11.67 -6.29 10.20
C SER A 66 -13.14 -6.68 10.14
N LYS A 67 -13.94 -5.93 9.38
CA LYS A 67 -15.34 -6.26 9.08
C LYS A 67 -15.55 -6.22 7.57
N MET A 68 -16.07 -7.29 6.99
CA MET A 68 -16.44 -7.30 5.59
C MET A 68 -17.69 -6.42 5.38
N LEU A 69 -17.63 -5.42 4.49
CA LEU A 69 -18.78 -4.53 4.21
C LEU A 69 -19.66 -5.07 3.09
N SER A 70 -19.05 -5.63 2.05
CA SER A 70 -19.74 -6.19 0.89
C SER A 70 -18.89 -7.32 0.31
N TYR A 71 -19.49 -8.50 0.15
CA TYR A 71 -18.82 -9.67 -0.40
C TYR A 71 -19.79 -10.44 -1.29
N ALA A 72 -19.59 -10.32 -2.60
CA ALA A 72 -20.31 -11.10 -3.61
C ALA A 72 -19.46 -12.27 -4.14
N GLY A 73 -18.39 -12.62 -3.43
CA GLY A 73 -17.33 -13.52 -3.89
C GLY A 73 -16.06 -12.77 -4.31
N PRO A 74 -15.00 -13.50 -4.72
CA PRO A 74 -13.74 -12.92 -5.19
C PRO A 74 -13.93 -12.26 -6.57
N SER A 75 -14.56 -11.09 -6.59
CA SER A 75 -15.02 -10.39 -7.80
C SER A 75 -14.87 -8.88 -7.68
N VAL A 76 -14.92 -8.20 -8.83
CA VAL A 76 -14.94 -6.73 -8.90
C VAL A 76 -16.12 -6.19 -8.09
N GLY A 77 -15.85 -5.19 -7.24
CA GLY A 77 -16.81 -4.57 -6.33
C GLY A 77 -16.82 -5.17 -4.91
N SER A 78 -16.14 -6.30 -4.67
CA SER A 78 -15.95 -6.80 -3.30
C SER A 78 -15.06 -5.86 -2.49
N SER A 79 -15.42 -5.66 -1.22
CA SER A 79 -14.77 -4.67 -0.36
C SER A 79 -14.59 -5.16 1.08
N LEU A 80 -13.38 -4.98 1.61
CA LEU A 80 -13.04 -5.26 3.00
C LEU A 80 -12.78 -3.96 3.74
N HIS A 81 -13.36 -3.81 4.93
CA HIS A 81 -13.11 -2.69 5.81
C HIS A 81 -12.38 -3.14 7.06
N TRP A 82 -11.51 -2.28 7.57
CA TRP A 82 -10.86 -2.50 8.84
C TRP A 82 -10.67 -1.19 9.59
N THR A 83 -10.66 -1.30 10.91
CA THR A 83 -10.26 -0.22 11.80
C THR A 83 -8.88 -0.52 12.35
N SER A 84 -7.96 0.43 12.21
CA SER A 84 -6.64 0.40 12.82
C SER A 84 -6.62 1.26 14.08
N GLU A 85 -5.95 0.80 15.13
CA GLU A 85 -5.66 1.62 16.32
C GLU A 85 -4.61 2.71 16.01
N ARG A 86 -3.85 2.57 14.91
CA ARG A 86 -2.96 3.63 14.42
C ARG A 86 -3.78 4.84 13.99
N ARG A 87 -3.62 5.92 14.76
CA ARG A 87 -4.35 7.19 14.60
C ARG A 87 -4.28 7.79 13.19
N SER A 88 -3.24 7.50 12.42
CA SER A 88 -3.05 7.93 11.04
C SER A 88 -3.87 7.14 10.01
N MET A 89 -4.15 5.85 10.26
CA MET A 89 -4.87 4.99 9.32
C MET A 89 -6.38 4.97 9.61
N GLY A 90 -6.77 5.05 10.89
CA GLY A 90 -8.18 5.11 11.31
C GLY A 90 -9.02 3.98 10.71
N GLN A 91 -10.16 4.34 10.13
CA GLN A 91 -10.96 3.42 9.31
C GLN A 91 -10.45 3.41 7.87
N SER A 92 -10.29 2.21 7.30
CA SER A 92 -9.87 2.04 5.92
C SER A 92 -10.73 0.98 5.22
N THR A 93 -10.98 1.19 3.93
CA THR A 93 -11.71 0.25 3.08
C THR A 93 -10.90 -0.03 1.83
N VAL A 94 -10.68 -1.31 1.51
CA VAL A 94 -10.17 -1.73 0.21
C VAL A 94 -11.31 -2.26 -0.65
N THR A 95 -11.32 -1.92 -1.93
CA THR A 95 -12.31 -2.40 -2.91
C THR A 95 -11.61 -2.90 -4.16
N ILE A 96 -12.02 -4.07 -4.68
CA ILE A 96 -11.51 -4.57 -5.97
C ILE A 96 -12.18 -3.80 -7.10
N VAL A 97 -11.39 -3.15 -7.97
CA VAL A 97 -11.90 -2.35 -9.09
C VAL A 97 -11.61 -2.96 -10.45
N SER A 98 -10.60 -3.82 -10.56
CA SER A 98 -10.34 -4.64 -11.75
C SER A 98 -9.70 -5.96 -11.37
N ALA A 99 -10.02 -7.03 -12.10
CA ALA A 99 -9.52 -8.38 -11.88
C ALA A 99 -9.32 -9.08 -13.23
N GLU A 100 -8.11 -9.56 -13.48
CA GLU A 100 -7.71 -10.32 -14.67
C GLU A 100 -6.97 -11.58 -14.21
N PRO A 101 -7.69 -12.64 -13.78
CA PRO A 101 -7.07 -13.84 -13.23
C PRO A 101 -6.19 -14.59 -14.26
N PRO A 102 -5.04 -15.16 -13.84
CA PRO A 102 -4.34 -14.95 -12.57
C PRO A 102 -3.33 -13.79 -12.62
N LYS A 103 -3.37 -12.94 -13.65
CA LYS A 103 -2.27 -12.01 -14.02
C LYS A 103 -2.27 -10.70 -13.26
N LYS A 104 -3.45 -10.14 -12.96
CA LYS A 104 -3.53 -8.77 -12.43
C LYS A 104 -4.75 -8.55 -11.55
N LEU A 105 -4.55 -7.82 -10.45
CA LEU A 105 -5.62 -7.32 -9.58
C LEU A 105 -5.38 -5.83 -9.30
N VAL A 106 -6.43 -5.03 -9.39
CA VAL A 106 -6.39 -3.60 -9.04
C VAL A 106 -7.38 -3.31 -7.93
N THR A 107 -6.94 -2.61 -6.90
CA THR A 107 -7.77 -2.22 -5.77
C THR A 107 -7.67 -0.73 -5.46
N ASP A 108 -8.77 -0.17 -4.98
CA ASP A 108 -8.84 1.17 -4.40
C ASP A 108 -8.77 1.04 -2.88
N LEU A 109 -7.92 1.86 -2.27
CA LEU A 109 -7.77 1.98 -0.83
C LEU A 109 -8.25 3.36 -0.39
N GLU A 110 -9.33 3.38 0.38
CA GLU A 110 -9.93 4.59 0.94
C GLU A 110 -9.58 4.69 2.42
N PHE A 111 -9.01 5.82 2.81
CA PHE A 111 -8.74 6.16 4.21
C PHE A 111 -9.73 7.24 4.64
N GLU A 112 -10.33 7.12 5.83
CA GLU A 112 -11.35 8.05 6.32
C GLU A 112 -10.92 9.53 6.30
N LYS A 113 -9.62 9.81 6.44
CA LYS A 113 -9.07 11.17 6.58
C LYS A 113 -8.10 11.57 5.46
N GLU A 114 -7.92 10.72 4.46
CA GLU A 114 -6.94 10.94 3.40
C GLU A 114 -7.48 10.61 2.02
N ASP A 115 -6.77 11.09 0.99
CA ASP A 115 -7.09 10.81 -0.41
C ASP A 115 -6.89 9.32 -0.72
N LYS A 116 -7.60 8.83 -1.75
CA LYS A 116 -7.52 7.43 -2.17
C LYS A 116 -6.11 7.06 -2.62
N ALA A 117 -5.73 5.81 -2.36
CA ALA A 117 -4.57 5.18 -2.97
C ALA A 117 -5.02 4.04 -3.88
N HIS A 118 -4.26 3.75 -4.94
CA HIS A 118 -4.52 2.66 -5.87
C HIS A 118 -3.41 1.63 -5.74
N SER A 119 -3.78 0.38 -5.48
CA SER A 119 -2.85 -0.75 -5.50
C SER A 119 -3.05 -1.58 -6.76
N THR A 120 -1.95 -1.95 -7.40
CA THR A 120 -1.93 -2.91 -8.51
C THR A 120 -1.03 -4.07 -8.12
N PHE A 121 -1.56 -5.28 -8.22
CA PHE A 121 -0.82 -6.52 -8.09
C PHE A 121 -0.67 -7.14 -9.48
N THR A 122 0.56 -7.46 -9.89
CA THR A 122 0.84 -8.18 -11.14
C THR A 122 1.58 -9.48 -10.83
N LEU A 123 1.17 -10.54 -11.51
CA LEU A 123 1.72 -11.87 -11.36
C LEU A 123 2.29 -12.32 -12.70
N GLU A 124 3.57 -12.69 -12.68
CA GLU A 124 4.29 -13.20 -13.84
C GLU A 124 4.82 -14.58 -13.52
N GLU A 125 4.56 -15.56 -14.38
CA GLU A 125 5.12 -16.89 -14.26
C GLU A 125 6.64 -16.85 -14.55
N THR A 126 7.42 -17.54 -13.73
CA THR A 126 8.88 -17.65 -13.84
C THR A 126 9.32 -19.11 -13.69
N GLU A 127 10.59 -19.42 -13.97
CA GLU A 127 11.14 -20.78 -13.78
C GLU A 127 11.09 -21.24 -12.30
N GLU A 128 11.09 -20.30 -11.35
CA GLU A 128 11.11 -20.56 -9.90
C GLU A 128 9.71 -20.46 -9.25
N GLY A 129 8.67 -20.20 -10.04
CA GLY A 129 7.28 -20.06 -9.57
C GLY A 129 6.60 -18.81 -10.12
N THR A 130 6.18 -17.90 -9.24
CA THR A 130 5.47 -16.68 -9.60
C THR A 130 6.18 -15.45 -9.05
N LYS A 131 6.50 -14.49 -9.92
CA LYS A 131 6.87 -13.14 -9.51
C LYS A 131 5.61 -12.34 -9.19
N LEU A 132 5.42 -12.01 -7.93
CA LEU A 132 4.36 -11.10 -7.48
C LEU A 132 4.97 -9.70 -7.31
N THR A 133 4.42 -8.72 -8.03
CA THR A 133 4.76 -7.30 -7.86
C THR A 133 3.56 -6.55 -7.29
N TRP A 134 3.80 -5.79 -6.22
CA TRP A 134 2.81 -4.90 -5.60
C TRP A 134 3.25 -3.46 -5.81
N HIS A 135 2.44 -2.72 -6.55
CA HIS A 135 2.60 -1.30 -6.83
C HIS A 135 1.50 -0.50 -6.13
N LEU A 136 1.88 0.59 -5.47
CA LEU A 136 0.97 1.55 -4.82
C LEU A 136 1.18 2.94 -5.42
N GLU A 137 0.08 3.57 -5.81
CA GLU A 137 0.03 4.97 -6.21
C GLU A 137 -0.81 5.77 -5.23
N LYS A 138 -0.30 6.92 -4.79
CA LYS A 138 -1.08 7.81 -3.91
C LYS A 138 -0.85 9.27 -4.28
N TYR A 139 -1.94 10.03 -4.33
CA TYR A 139 -1.90 11.46 -4.56
C TYR A 139 -1.60 12.21 -3.26
N MET A 140 -0.55 13.04 -3.26
CA MET A 140 -0.10 13.83 -2.11
C MET A 140 -0.68 15.25 -2.10
N GLY A 141 -1.26 15.70 -3.21
CA GLY A 141 -1.80 17.05 -3.35
C GLY A 141 -0.75 18.15 -3.40
N ASP A 142 -1.20 19.39 -3.21
CA ASP A 142 -0.35 20.59 -3.24
C ASP A 142 0.15 21.04 -1.86
N ASN A 143 -0.28 20.36 -0.79
CA ASN A 143 0.14 20.71 0.56
C ASN A 143 1.65 20.41 0.75
N PRO A 144 2.50 21.41 1.06
CA PRO A 144 3.93 21.20 1.23
C PRO A 144 4.29 20.14 2.27
N ILE A 145 3.56 20.10 3.39
CA ILE A 145 3.81 19.14 4.47
C ILE A 145 3.58 17.71 3.97
N ARG A 146 2.51 17.47 3.20
CA ARG A 146 2.22 16.16 2.61
C ARG A 146 3.27 15.74 1.58
N LYS A 147 3.71 16.66 0.73
CA LYS A 147 4.78 16.38 -0.24
C LYS A 147 6.10 16.03 0.43
N PHE A 148 6.48 16.76 1.49
CA PHE A 148 7.68 16.42 2.26
C PHE A 148 7.54 15.07 2.98
N SER A 149 6.36 14.72 3.51
CA SER A 149 6.13 13.37 4.07
C SER A 149 6.23 12.26 3.02
N GLY A 150 5.84 12.55 1.76
CA GLY A 150 5.97 11.62 0.64
C GLY A 150 7.42 11.24 0.30
N LEU A 151 8.40 12.05 0.70
CA LEU A 151 9.83 11.70 0.54
C LEU A 151 10.30 10.62 1.53
N LEU A 152 9.65 10.52 2.69
CA LEU A 152 9.99 9.58 3.75
C LEU A 152 9.16 8.29 3.66
N ILE A 153 8.11 8.30 2.84
CA ILE A 153 7.15 7.21 2.79
C ILE A 153 7.73 5.96 2.17
N ASP A 154 8.60 6.06 1.15
CA ASP A 154 9.20 4.87 0.52
C ASP A 154 10.11 4.12 1.50
N SER A 155 10.86 4.82 2.36
CA SER A 155 11.71 4.15 3.36
C SER A 155 10.94 3.47 4.49
N THR A 156 9.82 4.04 4.95
CA THR A 156 9.08 3.51 6.11
C THR A 156 7.95 2.58 5.70
N VAL A 157 7.24 2.89 4.62
CA VAL A 157 6.14 2.06 4.09
C VAL A 157 6.67 0.95 3.19
N GLY A 158 7.85 1.14 2.57
CA GLY A 158 8.48 0.09 1.77
C GLY A 158 8.75 -1.19 2.55
N GLU A 159 9.18 -1.08 3.82
CA GLU A 159 9.40 -2.25 4.70
C GLU A 159 8.09 -2.99 4.97
N GLU A 160 6.98 -2.27 5.22
CA GLU A 160 5.67 -2.91 5.34
C GLU A 160 5.27 -3.62 4.04
N PHE A 161 5.56 -3.07 2.86
CA PHE A 161 5.27 -3.76 1.60
C PHE A 161 6.08 -5.05 1.44
N GLU A 162 7.36 -5.02 1.82
CA GLU A 162 8.24 -6.19 1.81
C GLU A 162 7.77 -7.27 2.80
N ASP A 163 7.39 -6.88 4.02
CA ASP A 163 6.81 -7.79 5.01
C ASP A 163 5.52 -8.45 4.50
N GLY A 164 4.65 -7.67 3.85
CA GLY A 164 3.39 -8.17 3.30
C GLY A 164 3.62 -9.20 2.19
N LEU A 165 4.60 -8.94 1.31
CA LEU A 165 5.04 -9.85 0.27
C LEU A 165 5.70 -11.12 0.84
N ALA A 166 6.48 -11.00 1.92
CA ALA A 166 7.06 -12.15 2.61
C ALA A 166 5.98 -13.02 3.28
N ASN A 167 4.97 -12.40 3.89
CA ASN A 167 3.87 -13.12 4.53
C ASN A 167 3.00 -13.85 3.50
N ILE A 168 2.63 -13.21 2.38
CA ILE A 168 1.82 -13.89 1.35
C ILE A 168 2.58 -15.05 0.73
N LYS A 169 3.91 -14.91 0.52
CA LYS A 169 4.78 -16.02 0.10
C LYS A 169 4.64 -17.21 1.05
N LYS A 170 4.77 -16.97 2.36
CA LYS A 170 4.67 -18.01 3.39
C LYS A 170 3.27 -18.65 3.43
N GLU A 171 2.21 -17.86 3.33
CA GLU A 171 0.82 -18.35 3.33
C GLU A 171 0.53 -19.24 2.11
N VAL A 172 1.05 -18.88 0.94
CA VAL A 172 0.86 -19.67 -0.29
C VAL A 172 1.70 -20.95 -0.24
N GLU A 173 2.99 -20.84 0.08
CA GLU A 173 3.92 -21.97 0.05
C GLU A 173 3.60 -23.02 1.12
N SER A 174 3.12 -22.60 2.30
CA SER A 174 2.72 -23.54 3.35
C SER A 174 1.49 -24.39 2.97
N LYS A 175 0.57 -23.85 2.16
CA LYS A 175 -0.59 -24.60 1.64
C LYS A 175 -0.19 -25.57 0.54
N ASN A 176 0.76 -25.19 -0.31
CA ASN A 176 1.23 -26.03 -1.41
C ASN A 176 1.96 -27.30 -0.91
N VAL A 177 2.76 -27.17 0.16
CA VAL A 177 3.46 -28.31 0.78
C VAL A 177 2.49 -29.35 1.39
N LEU A 178 1.28 -28.93 1.76
CA LEU A 178 0.26 -29.83 2.33
C LEU A 178 -0.54 -30.59 1.27
N THR A 179 -0.53 -30.14 0.01
CA THR A 179 -1.26 -30.79 -1.09
C THR A 179 -0.43 -31.82 -1.87
N ASP A 180 0.89 -31.84 -1.65
CA ASP A 180 1.83 -32.77 -2.29
C ASP A 180 2.11 -34.06 -1.48
N ASN A 181 1.42 -34.28 -0.35
CA ASN A 181 1.48 -35.51 0.48
C ASN A 181 0.16 -36.28 0.42
#